data_AF-A0A9P8LIC8-F1
#
_entry.id   AF-A0A9P8LIC8-F1
#
_cell.length_a   1.000
_cell.length_b   1.000
_cell.length_c   1.000
_cell.angle_alpha   90.00
_cell.angle_beta   90.00
_cell.angle_gamma   90.00
#
_symmetry.space_group_name_H-M   'P 1'
#
loop_
_entity.id
_entity.type
_entity.pdbx_description
1 polymer ?
#
loop_
_entity_poly.entity_id
_entity_poly.type
_entity_poly.pdbx_seq_one_letter_code
_entity_poly.pdbx_strand_id
1 'polypeptide(L)'
;MSIDPQEKMITKDRIEKYILRKAFDTSDEPGAEPYLPDKILWRQKEQFSDGVGYGWIDALKDNAELHVTDEQMRNPKPEWGDDIPDSKEAYWYRTMFDELFPSYCASTVMRWTPKWSKQTDPSGRAISTHVAKYEQEAV
;
A
#
# COMPACT_ATOMS: atom_id res chain seq x y z
N MET A 1 5.80 8.75 -20.94
CA MET A 1 6.68 9.01 -19.77
C MET A 1 7.46 10.34 -19.87
N SER A 2 7.45 11.02 -21.02
CA SER A 2 8.25 12.21 -21.34
C SER A 2 7.82 13.54 -20.69
N ILE A 3 6.80 13.52 -19.82
CA ILE A 3 6.38 14.68 -19.03
C ILE A 3 7.47 14.96 -17.99
N ASP A 4 7.81 16.24 -17.80
CA ASP A 4 8.75 16.69 -16.77
C ASP A 4 8.41 16.06 -15.41
N PRO A 5 9.34 15.32 -14.78
CA PRO A 5 9.14 14.77 -13.44
C PRO A 5 8.69 15.80 -12.40
N GLN A 6 9.08 17.07 -12.52
CA GLN A 6 8.67 18.13 -11.60
C GLN A 6 7.15 18.30 -11.56
N GLU A 7 6.48 18.14 -12.70
CA GLU A 7 5.02 18.24 -12.78
C GLU A 7 4.28 17.07 -12.13
N LYS A 8 5.00 15.99 -11.79
CA LYS A 8 4.45 14.82 -11.09
C LYS A 8 4.64 14.91 -9.57
N MET A 9 5.42 15.89 -9.10
CA MET A 9 5.72 16.04 -7.68
C MET A 9 4.52 16.61 -6.91
N ILE A 10 4.35 16.10 -5.70
CA ILE A 10 3.36 16.59 -4.74
C ILE A 10 3.93 17.86 -4.09
N THR A 11 3.12 18.91 -4.00
CA THR A 11 3.48 20.16 -3.32
C THR A 11 2.35 20.56 -2.36
N LYS A 12 2.51 21.66 -1.63
CA LYS A 12 1.46 22.15 -0.73
C LYS A 12 0.14 22.45 -1.46
N ASP A 13 0.23 22.82 -2.73
CA ASP A 13 -0.92 23.21 -3.57
C ASP A 13 -1.34 22.10 -4.56
N ARG A 14 -0.58 21.00 -4.65
CA ARG A 14 -0.81 19.92 -5.62
C ARG A 14 -0.85 18.56 -4.92
N ILE A 15 -2.03 17.95 -4.90
CA ILE A 15 -2.23 16.58 -4.39
C ILE A 15 -1.61 15.52 -5.33
N GLU A 16 -1.57 14.27 -4.88
CA GLU A 16 -1.06 13.18 -5.71
C GLU A 16 -1.79 13.05 -7.05
N LYS A 17 -1.01 12.80 -8.10
CA LYS A 17 -1.49 12.73 -9.49
C LYS A 17 -2.18 14.02 -9.97
N TYR A 18 -1.82 15.19 -9.42
CA TYR A 18 -2.38 16.49 -9.81
C TYR A 18 -2.46 16.68 -11.33
N ILE A 19 -1.37 16.48 -12.07
CA ILE A 19 -1.35 16.66 -13.53
C ILE A 19 -2.37 15.77 -14.25
N LEU A 20 -2.57 14.53 -13.77
CA LEU A 20 -3.59 13.64 -14.32
C LEU A 20 -4.98 14.18 -14.02
N ARG A 21 -5.24 14.62 -12.78
CA ARG A 21 -6.54 15.17 -12.39
C ARG A 21 -6.88 16.43 -13.16
N LYS A 22 -5.91 17.36 -13.28
CA LYS A 22 -6.09 18.60 -14.04
C LYS A 22 -6.34 18.36 -15.53
N ALA A 23 -5.79 17.29 -16.11
CA ALA A 23 -6.08 16.91 -17.50
C ALA A 23 -7.53 16.45 -17.74
N PHE A 24 -8.29 16.14 -16.70
CA PHE A 24 -9.73 15.81 -16.77
C PHE A 24 -10.61 16.86 -16.08
N ASP A 25 -10.04 17.98 -15.65
CA ASP A 25 -10.76 19.11 -15.07
C ASP A 25 -11.13 20.07 -16.19
N THR A 26 -12.43 20.15 -16.50
CA THR A 26 -12.97 21.00 -17.57
C THR A 26 -13.52 22.33 -17.04
N SER A 27 -13.24 22.70 -15.79
CA SER A 27 -13.78 23.92 -15.17
C SER A 27 -13.38 25.22 -15.89
N ASP A 28 -12.29 25.19 -16.65
CA ASP A 28 -11.77 26.28 -17.47
C ASP A 28 -12.19 26.20 -18.95
N GLU A 29 -13.00 25.22 -19.34
CA GLU A 29 -13.47 25.01 -20.71
C GLU A 29 -14.96 25.40 -20.86
N PRO A 30 -15.28 26.54 -21.50
CA PRO A 30 -16.67 26.98 -21.65
C PRO A 30 -17.51 25.99 -22.47
N GLY A 31 -18.58 25.47 -21.86
CA GLY A 31 -19.53 24.55 -22.51
C GLY A 31 -19.13 23.07 -22.46
N ALA A 32 -18.02 22.74 -21.79
CA ALA A 32 -17.64 21.36 -21.54
C ALA A 32 -18.32 20.83 -20.28
N GLU A 33 -18.98 19.68 -20.38
CA GLU A 33 -19.53 18.95 -19.24
C GLU A 33 -18.40 18.25 -18.46
N PRO A 34 -18.39 18.31 -17.11
CA PRO A 34 -17.38 17.63 -16.30
C PRO A 34 -17.36 16.11 -16.51
N TYR A 35 -16.16 15.54 -16.69
CA TYR A 35 -15.98 14.08 -16.81
C TYR A 35 -16.30 13.33 -15.52
N LEU A 36 -16.00 13.93 -14.37
CA LEU A 36 -16.20 13.35 -13.04
C LEU A 36 -16.74 14.43 -12.09
N PRO A 37 -17.55 14.06 -11.09
CA PRO A 37 -17.88 14.99 -10.02
C PRO A 37 -16.62 15.49 -9.31
N ASP A 38 -16.59 16.78 -8.97
CA ASP A 38 -15.44 17.45 -8.33
C ASP A 38 -14.91 16.68 -7.11
N LYS A 39 -15.82 16.25 -6.23
CA LYS A 39 -15.52 15.43 -5.05
C LYS A 39 -14.83 14.09 -5.33
N ILE A 40 -14.93 13.56 -6.55
CA ILE A 40 -14.25 12.34 -7.01
C ILE A 40 -12.93 12.71 -7.69
N LEU A 41 -12.96 13.69 -8.59
CA LEU A 41 -11.78 14.13 -9.34
C LEU A 41 -10.65 14.62 -8.43
N TRP A 42 -10.99 15.30 -7.33
CA TRP A 42 -10.04 15.84 -6.36
C TRP A 42 -10.00 15.07 -5.04
N ARG A 43 -10.61 13.88 -4.97
CA ARG A 43 -10.52 13.01 -3.79
C ARG A 43 -9.07 12.60 -3.54
N GLN A 44 -8.59 12.82 -2.31
CA GLN A 44 -7.29 12.31 -1.87
C GLN A 44 -7.24 10.78 -2.03
N LYS A 45 -6.11 10.28 -2.52
CA LYS A 45 -5.85 8.85 -2.62
C LYS A 45 -5.78 8.24 -1.22
N GLU A 46 -6.71 7.32 -0.96
CA GLU A 46 -6.64 6.39 0.17
C GLU A 46 -5.76 5.20 -0.20
N GLN A 47 -5.11 4.58 0.79
CA GLN A 47 -4.46 3.31 0.56
C GLN A 47 -5.51 2.23 0.25
N PHE A 48 -5.19 1.26 -0.62
CA PHE A 48 -6.11 0.18 -1.00
C PHE A 48 -6.70 -0.57 0.20
N SER A 49 -5.87 -0.83 1.21
CA SER A 49 -6.27 -1.56 2.39
C SER A 49 -7.25 -0.81 3.30
N ASP A 50 -7.26 0.52 3.23
CA ASP A 50 -8.21 1.37 3.97
C ASP A 50 -9.49 1.59 3.16
N GLY A 51 -9.37 1.67 1.83
CA GLY A 51 -10.50 1.78 0.92
C GLY A 51 -11.36 0.51 0.81
N VAL A 52 -10.81 -0.67 1.10
CA VAL A 52 -11.57 -1.95 1.15
C VAL A 52 -12.33 -2.10 2.47
N GLY A 53 -11.77 -1.58 3.57
CA GLY A 53 -12.39 -1.58 4.89
C GLY A 53 -11.45 -2.04 6.00
N TYR A 54 -11.63 -1.45 7.20
CA TYR A 54 -10.69 -1.65 8.30
C TYR A 54 -10.54 -3.11 8.73
N GLY A 55 -11.65 -3.86 8.78
CA GLY A 55 -11.66 -5.25 9.22
C GLY A 55 -10.96 -6.24 8.27
N TRP A 56 -10.61 -5.88 7.04
CA TRP A 56 -9.96 -6.81 6.12
C TRP A 56 -8.53 -7.14 6.54
N ILE A 57 -7.72 -6.12 6.88
CA ILE A 57 -6.35 -6.35 7.35
C ILE A 57 -6.37 -7.09 8.69
N ASP A 58 -7.26 -6.67 9.59
CA ASP A 58 -7.31 -7.26 10.93
C ASP A 58 -7.70 -8.73 10.83
N ALA A 59 -8.65 -9.08 9.97
CA ALA A 59 -8.99 -10.48 9.68
C ALA A 59 -7.83 -11.28 9.09
N LEU A 60 -6.98 -10.69 8.25
CA LEU A 60 -5.77 -11.36 7.73
C LEU A 60 -4.74 -11.61 8.83
N LYS A 61 -4.53 -10.64 9.72
CA LYS A 61 -3.63 -10.77 10.87
C LYS A 61 -4.13 -11.82 11.85
N ASP A 62 -5.42 -11.78 12.19
CA ASP A 62 -6.07 -12.77 13.05
C ASP A 62 -5.99 -14.16 12.45
N ASN A 63 -6.22 -14.30 11.14
CA ASN A 63 -6.12 -15.61 10.49
C ASN A 63 -4.67 -16.12 10.44
N ALA A 64 -3.70 -15.24 10.21
CA ALA A 64 -2.28 -15.62 10.25
C ALA A 64 -1.85 -16.09 11.64
N GLU A 65 -2.38 -15.49 12.71
CA GLU A 65 -2.15 -15.89 14.10
C GLU A 65 -2.63 -17.33 14.38
N LEU A 66 -3.68 -17.79 13.69
CA LEU A 66 -4.17 -19.18 13.80
C LEU A 66 -3.25 -20.20 13.11
N HIS A 67 -2.51 -19.79 12.07
CA HIS A 67 -1.67 -20.67 11.26
C HIS A 67 -0.19 -20.65 11.63
N VAL A 68 0.28 -19.56 12.25
CA VAL A 68 1.69 -19.35 12.58
C VAL A 68 1.88 -19.11 14.07
N THR A 69 2.57 -20.04 14.73
CA THR A 69 2.86 -19.97 16.16
C THR A 69 4.13 -19.16 16.45
N ASP A 70 4.27 -18.67 17.69
CA ASP A 70 5.50 -18.01 18.15
C ASP A 70 6.72 -18.93 18.15
N GLU A 71 6.51 -20.25 18.21
CA GLU A 71 7.59 -21.23 18.08
C GLU A 71 8.10 -21.32 16.64
N GLN A 72 7.20 -21.31 15.66
CA GLN A 72 7.57 -21.26 14.24
C GLN A 72 8.32 -19.97 13.89
N MET A 73 7.90 -18.83 14.45
CA MET A 73 8.62 -17.56 14.28
C MET A 73 10.03 -17.57 14.89
N ARG A 74 10.23 -18.27 16.02
CA ARG A 74 11.55 -18.40 16.65
C ARG A 74 12.47 -19.40 15.95
N ASN A 75 11.89 -20.38 15.26
CA ASN A 75 12.61 -21.43 14.55
C ASN A 75 12.26 -21.41 13.05
N PRO A 76 12.65 -20.36 12.31
CA PRO A 76 12.36 -20.27 10.89
C PRO A 76 13.09 -21.37 10.11
N LYS A 77 12.54 -21.71 8.95
CA LYS A 77 13.13 -22.72 8.05
C LYS A 77 14.52 -22.28 7.58
N PRO A 78 15.59 -23.09 7.78
CA PRO A 78 16.96 -22.71 7.43
C PRO A 78 17.15 -22.48 5.92
N GLU A 79 16.36 -23.15 5.08
CA GLU A 79 16.37 -22.97 3.62
C GLU A 79 15.95 -21.57 3.16
N TRP A 80 15.37 -20.74 4.03
CA TRP A 80 15.01 -19.37 3.70
C TRP A 80 16.20 -18.41 3.67
N GLY A 81 17.33 -18.77 4.28
CA GLY A 81 18.53 -17.92 4.31
C GLY A 81 18.24 -16.54 4.87
N ASP A 82 18.48 -15.49 4.08
CA ASP A 82 18.25 -14.10 4.49
C ASP A 82 16.80 -13.62 4.27
N ASP A 83 15.97 -14.39 3.56
CA ASP A 83 14.57 -14.04 3.28
C ASP A 83 13.64 -14.60 4.37
N ILE A 84 13.92 -14.29 5.65
CA ILE A 84 13.11 -14.75 6.80
C ILE A 84 11.97 -13.75 7.08
N PRO A 85 10.71 -14.20 7.16
CA PRO A 85 9.57 -13.36 7.54
C PRO A 85 9.70 -12.82 8.96
N ASP A 86 9.42 -11.53 9.15
CA ASP A 86 9.48 -10.83 10.45
C ASP A 86 8.10 -10.64 11.09
N SER A 87 7.04 -11.08 10.42
CA SER A 87 5.67 -11.13 10.93
C SER A 87 5.00 -12.47 10.62
N LYS A 88 4.01 -12.85 11.44
CA LYS A 88 3.22 -14.08 11.24
C LYS A 88 2.45 -14.07 9.93
N GLU A 89 1.92 -12.92 9.52
CA GLU A 89 1.25 -12.75 8.24
C GLU A 89 2.21 -13.03 7.07
N ALA A 90 3.40 -12.44 7.09
CA ALA A 90 4.42 -12.69 6.07
C ALA A 90 4.90 -14.15 6.10
N TYR A 91 5.03 -14.76 7.28
CA TYR A 91 5.38 -16.17 7.44
C TYR A 91 4.34 -17.06 6.78
N TRP A 92 3.06 -16.79 7.02
CA TRP A 92 1.95 -17.53 6.45
C TRP A 92 1.92 -17.44 4.92
N TYR A 93 2.17 -16.24 4.37
CA TYR A 93 2.34 -16.07 2.92
C TYR A 93 3.55 -16.83 2.37
N ARG A 94 4.68 -16.82 3.10
CA ARG A 94 5.88 -17.54 2.67
C ARG A 94 5.66 -19.06 2.67
N THR A 95 4.95 -19.61 3.65
CA THR A 95 4.62 -21.04 3.64
C THR A 95 3.73 -21.42 2.47
N MET A 96 2.71 -20.61 2.15
CA MET A 96 1.90 -20.84 0.95
C MET A 96 2.71 -20.71 -0.34
N PHE A 97 3.66 -19.77 -0.40
CA PHE A 97 4.56 -19.66 -1.54
C PHE A 97 5.43 -20.91 -1.72
N ASP A 98 6.06 -21.41 -0.64
CA ASP A 98 6.88 -22.63 -0.68
C ASP A 98 6.06 -23.88 -1.10
N GLU A 99 4.78 -23.93 -0.77
CA GLU A 99 3.88 -25.03 -1.20
C GLU A 99 3.57 -24.98 -2.69
N LEU A 100 3.47 -23.77 -3.27
CA LEU A 100 3.05 -23.56 -4.65
C LEU A 100 4.23 -23.48 -5.62
N PHE A 101 5.40 -23.05 -5.16
CA PHE A 101 6.53 -22.72 -6.02
C PHE A 101 7.83 -23.37 -5.54
N PRO A 102 8.68 -23.84 -6.46
CA PRO A 102 10.02 -24.29 -6.13
C PRO A 102 10.85 -23.19 -5.45
N SER A 103 11.78 -23.58 -4.59
CA SER A 103 12.60 -22.65 -3.79
C SER A 103 13.38 -21.62 -4.62
N TYR A 104 13.82 -21.97 -5.85
CA TYR A 104 14.54 -21.04 -6.72
C TYR A 104 13.70 -19.81 -7.13
N CYS A 105 12.37 -19.92 -7.10
CA CYS A 105 11.46 -18.82 -7.41
C CYS A 105 11.46 -17.72 -6.34
N ALA A 106 11.84 -18.02 -5.10
CA ALA A 106 11.86 -17.01 -4.04
C ALA A 106 12.74 -15.80 -4.42
N SER A 107 13.84 -16.05 -5.13
CA SER A 107 14.76 -14.99 -5.58
C SER A 107 14.16 -14.03 -6.62
N THR A 108 13.05 -14.38 -7.26
CA THR A 108 12.39 -13.52 -8.26
C THR A 108 11.31 -12.63 -7.65
N VAL A 109 10.93 -12.89 -6.40
CA VAL A 109 9.87 -12.15 -5.68
C VAL A 109 10.50 -11.38 -4.54
N MET A 110 10.67 -10.07 -4.73
CA MET A 110 11.15 -9.20 -3.65
C MET A 110 9.98 -8.72 -2.80
N ARG A 111 10.18 -8.68 -1.47
CA ARG A 111 9.24 -7.99 -0.58
C ARG A 111 9.22 -6.51 -0.91
N TRP A 112 8.02 -5.95 -1.00
CA TRP A 112 7.87 -4.51 -1.15
C TRP A 112 8.15 -3.81 0.18
N THR A 113 9.24 -3.06 0.24
CA THR A 113 9.57 -2.22 1.39
C THR A 113 9.84 -0.79 0.92
N PRO A 114 9.08 0.21 1.39
CA PRO A 114 9.28 1.60 0.99
C PRO A 114 10.64 2.12 1.49
N LYS A 115 11.51 2.56 0.56
CA LYS A 115 12.86 3.08 0.90
C LYS A 115 12.84 4.35 1.75
N TRP A 116 11.70 5.02 1.85
CA TRP A 116 11.50 6.28 2.59
C TRP A 116 10.86 6.08 3.97
N SER A 117 10.56 4.85 4.38
CA SER A 117 10.05 4.52 5.72
C SER A 117 10.93 3.45 6.36
N LYS A 118 11.00 3.45 7.69
CA LYS A 118 11.66 2.38 8.47
C LYS A 118 10.72 1.21 8.77
N GLN A 119 9.49 1.25 8.26
CA GLN A 119 8.48 0.23 8.53
C GLN A 119 8.67 -0.97 7.62
N THR A 120 8.58 -2.15 8.23
CA THR A 120 8.61 -3.43 7.53
C THR A 120 7.22 -3.92 7.13
N ASP A 121 6.17 -3.42 7.80
CA ASP A 121 4.77 -3.64 7.40
C ASP A 121 4.52 -2.98 6.02
N PRO A 122 4.21 -3.76 4.97
CA PRO A 122 3.98 -3.23 3.63
C PRO A 122 2.63 -2.53 3.48
N SER A 123 1.75 -2.62 4.49
CA SER A 123 0.46 -1.94 4.47
C SER A 123 0.65 -0.42 4.53
N GLY A 124 -0.11 0.32 3.72
CA GLY A 124 -0.04 1.78 3.77
C GLY A 124 -0.60 2.39 5.06
N ARG A 125 -1.23 1.59 5.92
CA ARG A 125 -1.63 1.99 7.28
C ARG A 125 -0.45 2.38 8.14
N ALA A 126 0.68 1.70 7.95
CA ALA A 126 1.88 2.01 8.71
C ALA A 126 2.36 3.44 8.36
N ILE A 127 2.14 3.92 7.13
CA ILE A 127 2.67 5.20 6.66
C ILE A 127 1.89 6.38 7.27
N SER A 128 2.56 7.13 8.14
CA SER A 128 1.99 8.27 8.89
C SER A 128 1.42 9.39 8.01
N THR A 129 1.87 9.52 6.76
CA THR A 129 1.41 10.55 5.82
C THR A 129 -0.08 10.46 5.50
N HIS A 130 -0.72 9.30 5.70
CA HIS A 130 -2.14 9.09 5.44
C HIS A 130 -3.05 9.35 6.66
N VAL A 131 -2.48 9.46 7.86
CA VAL A 131 -3.25 9.69 9.10
C VAL A 131 -3.77 11.13 9.19
N ALA A 132 -3.06 12.08 8.57
CA ALA A 132 -3.31 13.52 8.71
C ALA A 132 -4.70 14.01 8.28
N LYS A 133 -5.48 13.23 7.52
CA LYS A 133 -6.85 13.63 7.14
C LYS A 133 -7.90 13.28 8.21
N TYR A 134 -7.73 12.17 8.93
CA TYR A 134 -8.74 11.70 9.89
C TYR A 134 -8.87 12.59 11.14
N GLU A 135 -7.81 13.33 11.49
CA GLU A 135 -7.86 14.28 12.61
C GLU A 135 -8.58 15.60 12.27
N GLN A 136 -8.75 15.94 10.98
CA GLN A 136 -9.39 17.20 10.57
C GLN A 136 -10.92 17.13 10.45
N GLU A 137 -11.52 15.93 10.42
CA GLU A 137 -12.97 15.73 10.38
C GLU A 137 -13.59 15.53 11.79
N ALA A 138 -12.76 15.51 12.83
CA ALA A 138 -13.18 15.39 14.22
C ALA A 138 -13.18 16.75 14.96
N VAL A 139 -13.92 17.74 14.44
CA VAL A 139 -14.31 18.96 15.18
C VAL A 139 -15.74 19.36 14.81
#